data_AF-A0A7I8DW66-F1
#
_entry.id   AF-A0A7I8DW66-F1
#
_cell.length_a   1.000
_cell.length_b   1.000
_cell.length_c   1.000
_cell.angle_alpha   90.00
_cell.angle_beta   90.00
_cell.angle_gamma   90.00
#
_symmetry.space_group_name_H-M   'P 1'
#
loop_
_entity.id
_entity.type
_entity.pdbx_description
1 polymer ?
#
loop_
_entity_poly.entity_id
_entity_poly.type
_entity_poly.pdbx_seq_one_letter_code
_entity_poly.pdbx_strand_id
1 'polypeptide(L)' 'MIIERKEYLNKLITWKDKQLIKIVTGVRRCGKSVLLKMYQDYLKNNGVKESQIVTINFEDFDYEELTNYKNYIII' A
#
# COMPACT_ATOMS: atom_id res chain seq x y z
N MET A 1 16.34 11.01 11.76
CA MET A 1 16.47 11.45 10.36
C MET A 1 15.81 10.39 9.47
N ILE A 2 14.66 10.70 8.86
CA ILE A 2 13.98 9.75 7.96
C ILE A 2 14.76 9.77 6.65
N ILE A 3 15.51 8.70 6.36
CA ILE A 3 16.18 8.55 5.08
C ILE A 3 15.09 8.30 4.05
N GLU A 4 14.82 9.28 3.19
CA GLU A 4 13.92 9.09 2.05
C GLU A 4 14.43 7.94 1.21
N ARG A 5 13.71 6.82 1.23
CA ARG A 5 13.96 5.66 0.37
C ARG A 5 13.48 5.96 -1.06
N LYS A 6 14.04 7.00 -1.67
CA LYS A 6 13.66 7.50 -2.99
C LYS A 6 13.66 6.41 -4.05
N GLU A 7 14.63 5.49 -3.99
CA GLU A 7 14.74 4.43 -4.98
C GLU A 7 13.52 3.48 -5.00
N TYR A 8 13.07 3.01 -3.83
CA TYR A 8 11.93 2.10 -3.73
C TYR A 8 10.61 2.80 -4.05
N LEU A 9 10.46 4.06 -3.63
CA LEU A 9 9.30 4.88 -3.97
C LEU A 9 9.25 5.14 -5.48
N ASN A 10 10.37 5.52 -6.10
CA ASN A 10 10.47 5.75 -7.54
C ASN A 10 10.11 4.49 -8.34
N LYS A 11 10.51 3.30 -7.87
CA LYS A 11 10.06 2.05 -8.48
C LYS A 11 8.53 1.97 -8.50
N LEU A 12 7.85 2.20 -7.38
CA LEU A 12 6.37 2.19 -7.34
C LEU A 12 5.74 3.25 -8.26
N ILE A 13 6.34 4.42 -8.36
CA ILE A 13 5.88 5.52 -9.22
C ILE A 13 5.96 5.13 -10.71
N THR A 14 7.07 4.55 -11.16
CA THR A 14 7.27 4.12 -12.56
C THR A 14 6.20 3.13 -13.05
N TRP A 15 5.55 2.40 -12.14
CA TRP A 15 4.52 1.41 -12.45
C TRP A 15 3.10 1.86 -12.12
N LYS A 16 2.88 3.13 -11.71
CA LYS A 16 1.59 3.66 -11.24
C LYS A 16 0.44 3.41 -12.21
N ASP A 17 0.64 3.69 -13.51
CA ASP A 17 -0.43 3.63 -14.51
C ASP A 17 -0.48 2.32 -15.28
N LYS A 18 0.25 1.30 -14.81
CA LYS A 18 0.18 -0.05 -15.38
C LYS A 18 -0.77 -0.90 -14.54
N GLN A 19 -1.67 -1.62 -15.21
CA GLN A 19 -2.60 -2.60 -14.62
C GLN A 19 -1.85 -3.87 -14.16
N LEU A 20 -0.92 -3.69 -13.22
CA LEU A 20 -0.09 -4.75 -12.65
C LEU A 20 -0.26 -4.74 -11.14
N ILE A 21 -0.25 -5.92 -10.54
CA ILE A 21 -0.21 -6.09 -9.08
C ILE A 21 1.24 -5.87 -8.62
N LYS A 22 1.46 -5.00 -7.64
CA LYS A 22 2.79 -4.71 -7.08
C LYS A 22 2.88 -5.34 -5.70
N ILE A 23 3.87 -6.22 -5.51
CA ILE A 23 4.12 -6.91 -4.24
C ILE A 23 5.36 -6.32 -3.59
N VAL A 24 5.22 -5.77 -2.37
CA VAL A 24 6.34 -5.24 -1.58
C VAL A 24 6.74 -6.27 -0.52
N THR A 25 7.85 -6.95 -0.73
CA THR A 25 8.39 -7.95 0.23
C THR A 25 9.55 -7.39 1.06
N GLY A 26 9.90 -8.07 2.15
CA GLY A 26 11.06 -7.73 2.98
C GLY A 26 10.90 -8.16 4.44
N VAL A 27 12.00 -8.17 5.18
CA VAL A 27 12.05 -8.60 6.58
C VAL A 27 11.14 -7.78 7.51
N ARG A 28 10.74 -8.36 8.65
CA ARG A 28 9.96 -7.65 9.67
C ARG A 28 10.72 -6.38 10.12
N ARG A 29 10.00 -5.28 10.39
CA ARG A 29 10.57 -3.97 10.77
C ARG A 29 11.40 -3.25 9.68
N CYS A 30 11.40 -3.72 8.42
CA CYS A 30 12.12 -3.01 7.36
C CYS A 30 11.44 -1.75 6.83
N GLY A 31 10.27 -1.35 7.36
CA GLY A 31 9.59 -0.10 6.98
C GLY A 31 8.66 -0.17 5.76
N LYS A 32 8.10 -1.35 5.44
CA LYS A 32 7.15 -1.52 4.31
C LYS A 32 5.92 -0.62 4.44
N SER A 33 5.30 -0.58 5.62
CA SER A 33 4.13 0.26 5.88
C SER A 33 4.45 1.76 5.70
N VAL A 34 5.67 2.17 6.07
CA VAL A 34 6.16 3.54 5.85
C VAL A 34 6.32 3.84 4.35
N LEU A 35 6.88 2.90 3.57
CA LEU A 35 7.00 3.04 2.12
C LEU A 35 5.63 3.17 1.44
N LEU A 36 4.65 2.33 1.83
CA LEU A 36 3.30 2.40 1.28
C LEU A 36 2.61 3.71 1.66
N LYS A 37 2.80 4.21 2.88
CA LYS A 37 2.29 5.53 3.30
C LYS A 37 2.88 6.67 2.47
N MET A 38 4.20 6.67 2.26
CA MET A 38 4.87 7.64 1.38
C MET A 38 4.32 7.57 -0.06
N TYR A 39 4.00 6.37 -0.55
CA TYR A 39 3.40 6.23 -1.88
C TYR A 39 1.96 6.78 -1.93
N GLN A 40 1.15 6.56 -0.89
CA GLN A 40 -0.17 7.16 -0.78
C GLN A 40 -0.09 8.70 -0.77
N ASP A 41 0.82 9.26 0.02
CA ASP A 41 1.02 10.71 0.08
C ASP A 41 1.48 11.26 -1.29
N TYR A 42 2.36 10.54 -1.98
CA TYR A 42 2.72 10.86 -3.36
C TYR A 42 1.49 10.84 -4.28
N LEU A 43 0.63 9.83 -4.22
CA LEU A 43 -0.57 9.75 -5.05
C LEU A 43 -1.50 10.95 -4.81
N LYS A 44 -1.71 11.32 -3.55
CA LYS A 44 -2.53 12.48 -3.14
C LYS A 44 -1.97 13.79 -3.68
N ASN A 45 -0.66 13.99 -3.52
CA ASN A 45 0.04 15.17 -4.04
C ASN A 45 0.03 15.25 -5.57
N ASN A 46 -0.22 14.14 -6.26
CA ASN A 46 -0.34 14.05 -7.72
C ASN A 46 -1.81 13.96 -8.18
N GLY A 47 -2.76 14.45 -7.38
CA GLY A 47 -4.16 14.63 -7.79
C GLY A 47 -5.07 13.40 -7.64
N VAL A 48 -4.58 12.30 -7.07
CA VAL A 48 -5.45 11.16 -6.70
C VAL A 48 -6.22 11.52 -5.44
N LYS A 49 -7.55 11.44 -5.49
CA LYS A 49 -8.37 11.74 -4.32
C LYS A 49 -8.23 10.63 -3.28
N GLU A 50 -8.31 10.99 -2.00
CA GLU A 50 -8.34 10.01 -0.89
C GLU A 50 -9.39 8.92 -1.11
N SER A 51 -10.57 9.30 -1.61
CA SER A 51 -11.68 8.40 -1.90
C SER A 51 -11.38 7.33 -2.97
N GLN A 52 -10.29 7.49 -3.71
CA GLN A 52 -9.84 6.53 -4.72
C GLN A 52 -8.73 5.60 -4.19
N ILE A 53 -8.31 5.77 -2.94
CA ILE A 53 -7.26 4.98 -2.30
C ILE A 53 -7.90 4.10 -1.22
N VAL A 54 -7.88 2.79 -1.45
CA VAL A 54 -8.33 1.81 -0.45
C VAL A 54 -7.10 1.23 0.26
N THR A 55 -7.05 1.35 1.58
CA THR A 55 -5.98 0.79 2.41
C THR A 55 -6.58 -0.20 3.38
N ILE A 56 -6.03 -1.42 3.41
CA ILE A 56 -6.43 -2.47 4.35
C ILE A 56 -5.20 -2.82 5.18
N ASN A 57 -5.30 -2.67 6.51
CA ASN A 57 -4.25 -3.05 7.43
C ASN A 57 -4.63 -4.36 8.13
N PHE A 58 -4.03 -5.47 7.71
CA PHE A 58 -4.28 -6.78 8.31
C PHE A 58 -3.66 -6.98 9.71
N GLU A 59 -2.88 -6.00 10.20
CA GLU A 59 -2.33 -6.02 11.57
C GLU A 59 -3.21 -5.24 12.58
N ASP A 60 -4.24 -4.51 12.11
CA ASP A 60 -5.24 -3.89 13.00
C ASP A 60 -6.30 -4.92 13.38
N PHE A 61 -6.55 -5.07 14.69
CA PHE A 61 -7.55 -5.99 15.24
C PHE A 61 -8.98 -5.75 14.69
N ASP A 62 -9.27 -4.56 14.16
CA ASP A 62 -10.56 -4.23 13.55
C ASP A 62 -10.85 -4.96 12.22
N TYR A 63 -9.84 -5.60 11.61
CA TYR A 63 -9.99 -6.35 10.36
C TYR A 63 -9.91 -7.87 10.52
N GLU A 64 -10.05 -8.37 11.75
CA GLU A 64 -10.07 -9.81 12.03
C GLU A 64 -11.13 -10.54 11.18
N GLU A 65 -12.27 -9.89 10.88
CA GLU A 65 -13.32 -10.43 10.01
C GLU A 65 -12.92 -10.60 8.53
N LEU A 66 -11.96 -9.82 8.00
CA LEU A 66 -11.48 -9.96 6.62
C LEU A 66 -10.53 -11.16 6.44
N THR A 67 -10.04 -11.74 7.54
CA THR A 67 -9.19 -12.95 7.49
C THR A 67 -10.00 -14.22 7.30
N ASN A 68 -11.34 -14.14 7.43
CA ASN A 68 -12.23 -15.27 7.25
C ASN A 68 -12.64 -15.41 5.78
N TYR A 69 -11.83 -16.14 5.01
CA TYR A 69 -12.00 -16.42 3.57
C TYR A 69 -13.33 -17.10 3.19
N LYS A 70 -14.18 -17.48 4.16
CA LYS A 70 -15.47 -18.15 3.94
C LYS A 70 -16.65 -17.22 3.64
N ASN A 71 -16.49 -15.90 3.79
CA ASN A 71 -17.64 -14.97 3.74
C ASN A 71 -17.77 -14.16 2.44
N TYR A 72 -16.93 -14.37 1.42
CA TYR A 72 -17.00 -13.57 0.20
C TYR A 72 -17.09 -14.46 -1.04
N ILE A 73 -18.29 -14.56 -1.60
CA ILE A 73 -18.48 -14.84 -3.03
C ILE A 73 -18.13 -13.56 -3.77
N ILE A 74 -17.02 -13.58 -4.50
CA ILE A 74 -16.68 -12.51 -5.45
C ILE A 74 -17.39 -12.87 -6.76
N ILE A 75 -18.40 -12.09 -7.12
CA ILE A 75 -18.98 -12.06 -8.48
C ILE A 75 -18.11 -11.13 -9.35
#